data_AF-A0A672YWG0-F1
#
_entry.id   AF-A0A672YWG0-F1
#
_cell.length_a   1.000
_cell.length_b   1.000
_cell.length_c   1.000
_cell.angle_alpha   90.00
_cell.angle_beta   90.00
_cell.angle_gamma   90.00
#
_symmetry.space_group_name_H-M   'P 1'
#
loop_
_entity.id
_entity.type
_entity.pdbx_description
1 polymer ?
#
loop_
_entity_poly.entity_id
_entity_poly.type
_entity_poly.pdbx_seq_one_letter_code
_entity_poly.pdbx_strand_id
1 'polypeptide(L)'
;CSVLRHSRRQFSTTCTVQAGEKWRKEHGLSRSGSEYGPLTDLPDWSFADGRPAPPLKGQLRRKREQEALARRIVMLSSEVDRGIETWKEKQEEARRKEEHKKSLLLKPKGKLLMK
;
A
#
# COMPACT_ATOMS: atom_id res chain seq x y z
N CYS A 1 19.45 30.37 56.08
CA CYS A 1 18.15 29.69 55.90
C CYS A 1 17.89 29.45 54.41
N SER A 2 18.16 28.23 53.92
CA SER A 2 17.98 27.85 52.51
C SER A 2 16.63 27.17 52.31
N VAL A 3 15.66 27.87 51.72
CA VAL A 3 14.37 27.29 51.33
C VAL A 3 14.54 26.62 49.97
N LEU A 4 14.79 25.31 49.96
CA LEU A 4 14.73 24.50 48.75
C LEU A 4 13.28 24.40 48.28
N ARG A 5 12.88 25.31 47.38
CA ARG A 5 11.63 25.22 46.63
C ARG A 5 11.66 23.92 45.80
N HIS A 6 10.88 22.94 46.23
CA HIS A 6 10.63 21.73 45.45
C HIS A 6 9.85 22.10 44.19
N SER A 7 10.54 22.30 43.07
CA SER A 7 9.91 22.36 41.75
C SER A 7 9.36 20.97 41.43
N ARG A 8 8.08 20.74 41.70
CA ARG A 8 7.37 19.55 41.21
C ARG A 8 7.22 19.70 39.69
N ARG A 9 8.08 19.05 38.91
CA ARG A 9 7.84 18.82 37.48
C ARG A 9 6.68 17.84 37.37
N GLN A 10 5.49 18.34 37.09
CA GLN A 10 4.33 17.49 36.82
C GLN A 10 4.49 16.89 35.42
N PHE A 11 4.70 15.58 35.33
CA PHE A 11 4.64 14.87 34.05
C PHE A 11 3.19 14.54 33.76
N SER A 12 2.66 15.04 32.65
CA SER A 12 1.33 14.66 32.19
C SER A 12 1.41 13.29 31.51
N THR A 13 0.61 12.33 31.97
CA THR A 13 0.44 11.00 31.35
C THR A 13 -0.75 10.96 30.37
N THR A 14 -1.42 12.10 30.14
CA THR A 14 -2.54 12.18 29.22
C THR A 14 -2.05 12.01 27.77
N CYS A 15 -2.75 11.16 27.01
CA CYS A 15 -2.50 10.98 25.59
C CYS A 15 -2.66 12.32 24.88
N THR A 16 -1.65 12.77 24.14
CA THR A 16 -1.76 13.98 23.33
C THR A 16 -2.70 13.67 22.16
N VAL A 17 -3.92 14.19 22.22
CA VAL A 17 -4.83 14.16 21.07
C VAL A 17 -4.25 15.11 20.03
N GLN A 18 -3.88 14.59 18.85
CA GLN A 18 -3.43 15.43 17.74
C GLN A 18 -4.63 16.24 17.25
N ALA A 19 -4.72 17.50 17.68
CA ALA A 19 -5.79 18.41 17.27
C ALA A 19 -5.85 18.49 15.74
N GLY A 20 -7.04 18.27 15.17
CA GLY A 20 -7.28 18.35 13.73
C GLY A 20 -6.91 17.10 12.92
N GLU A 21 -6.48 16.00 13.53
CA GLU A 21 -6.16 14.74 12.81
C GLU A 21 -7.34 14.24 11.96
N LYS A 22 -8.55 14.22 12.53
CA LYS A 22 -9.76 13.74 11.84
C LYS A 22 -10.03 14.56 10.58
N TRP A 23 -10.03 15.89 10.71
CA TRP A 23 -10.22 16.80 9.59
C TRP A 23 -9.15 16.61 8.52
N ARG A 24 -7.87 16.47 8.90
CA ARG A 24 -6.77 16.24 7.94
C ARG A 24 -7.00 14.97 7.13
N LYS A 25 -7.32 13.86 7.79
CA LYS A 25 -7.60 12.58 7.13
C LYS A 25 -8.81 12.67 6.19
N GLU A 26 -9.88 13.35 6.62
CA GLU A 26 -11.07 13.59 5.80
C GLU A 26 -10.74 14.40 4.53
N HIS A 27 -9.70 15.22 4.56
CA HIS A 27 -9.25 16.04 3.43
C HIS A 27 -8.05 15.43 2.68
N GLY A 28 -7.73 14.14 2.91
CA GLY A 28 -6.65 13.46 2.21
C GLY A 28 -5.24 13.96 2.58
N LEU A 29 -5.09 14.64 3.72
CA LEU A 29 -3.80 15.07 4.25
C LEU A 29 -3.21 14.01 5.18
N SER A 30 -1.92 14.16 5.44
CA SER A 30 -1.22 13.33 6.41
C SER A 30 -1.82 13.46 7.81
N ARG A 31 -1.70 12.37 8.59
CA ARG A 31 -2.22 12.32 9.97
C ARG A 31 -1.57 13.40 10.82
N SER A 32 -0.25 13.52 10.70
CA SER A 32 0.55 14.58 11.30
C SER A 32 1.10 15.52 10.22
N GLY A 33 1.33 16.79 10.54
CA GLY A 33 1.83 17.78 9.58
C GLY A 33 3.27 17.56 9.09
N SER A 34 3.96 16.52 9.56
CA SER A 34 5.39 16.26 9.31
C SER A 34 5.67 14.94 8.58
N GLU A 35 4.65 14.16 8.25
CA GLU A 35 4.81 12.86 7.57
C GLU A 35 5.14 13.04 6.08
N TYR A 36 4.28 13.75 5.35
CA TYR A 36 4.45 14.07 3.94
C TYR A 36 3.73 15.38 3.62
N GLY A 37 4.11 16.01 2.52
CA GLY A 37 3.51 17.27 2.07
C GLY A 37 4.52 18.42 1.98
N PRO A 38 4.07 19.60 1.52
CA PRO A 38 4.96 20.69 1.14
C PRO A 38 5.85 21.17 2.29
N LEU A 39 5.37 21.12 3.53
CA LEU A 39 6.13 21.51 4.70
C LEU A 39 7.35 20.61 4.97
N THR A 40 7.31 19.33 4.55
CA THR A 40 8.38 18.35 4.83
C THR A 40 9.17 17.96 3.58
N ASP A 41 8.55 18.08 2.41
CA ASP A 41 9.13 17.63 1.13
C ASP A 41 9.89 18.74 0.40
N LEU A 42 9.52 20.00 0.63
CA LEU A 42 10.26 21.15 0.08
C LEU A 42 11.56 21.41 0.88
N PRO A 43 12.58 22.01 0.24
CA PRO A 43 13.79 22.41 0.95
C PRO A 43 13.52 23.62 1.85
N ASP A 44 14.08 23.60 3.06
CA ASP A 44 13.92 24.68 4.04
C ASP A 44 14.66 25.99 3.64
N TRP A 45 15.60 25.89 2.69
CA TRP A 45 16.41 27.03 2.23
C TRP A 45 16.87 26.83 0.78
N SER A 46 17.39 27.90 0.18
CA SER A 46 18.08 27.89 -1.12
C SER A 46 19.21 28.93 -1.12
N PHE A 47 20.13 28.85 -2.07
CA PHE A 47 21.19 29.85 -2.21
C PHE A 47 20.58 31.17 -2.73
N ALA A 48 21.15 32.31 -2.33
CA ALA A 48 20.68 33.62 -2.79
C ALA A 48 20.71 33.77 -4.32
N ASP A 49 21.65 33.09 -4.99
CA ASP A 49 21.78 33.04 -6.45
C ASP A 49 20.66 32.21 -7.14
N GLY A 50 19.75 31.61 -6.38
CA GLY A 50 18.68 30.74 -6.87
C GLY A 50 19.10 29.28 -7.10
N ARG A 51 20.34 28.90 -6.77
CA ARG A 51 20.77 27.50 -6.80
C ARG A 51 19.98 26.68 -5.77
N PRO A 52 19.56 25.44 -6.09
CA PRO A 52 18.83 24.61 -5.15
C PRO A 52 19.72 24.19 -3.98
N ALA A 53 19.12 24.02 -2.80
CA ALA A 53 19.82 23.42 -1.68
C ALA A 53 20.15 21.95 -1.97
N PRO A 54 21.30 21.45 -1.49
CA PRO A 54 21.59 20.03 -1.54
C PRO A 54 20.51 19.23 -0.77
N PRO A 55 20.16 18.02 -1.23
CA PRO A 55 19.06 17.25 -0.65
C PRO A 55 19.39 16.81 0.78
N LEU A 56 18.39 16.90 1.67
CA LEU A 56 18.54 16.49 3.06
C LEU A 56 18.61 14.96 3.16
N LYS A 57 19.39 14.44 4.12
CA LYS A 57 19.53 12.98 4.36
C LYS A 57 18.18 12.29 4.54
N GLY A 58 17.26 12.93 5.27
CA GLY A 58 15.91 12.41 5.50
C GLY A 58 15.03 12.40 4.25
N GLN A 59 15.17 13.37 3.35
CA GLN A 59 14.48 13.37 2.05
C GLN A 59 14.99 12.24 1.16
N LEU A 60 16.31 12.04 1.10
CA LEU A 60 16.91 10.95 0.33
C LEU A 60 16.45 9.57 0.84
N ARG A 61 16.41 9.39 2.17
CA ARG A 61 15.91 8.16 2.78
C ARG A 61 14.45 7.91 2.40
N ARG A 62 13.56 8.89 2.59
CA ARG A 62 12.13 8.78 2.25
C ARG A 62 11.91 8.46 0.77
N LYS A 63 12.67 9.08 -0.14
CA LYS A 63 12.61 8.77 -1.58
C LYS A 63 12.97 7.31 -1.89
N ARG A 64 14.04 6.79 -1.27
CA ARG A 64 14.44 5.37 -1.43
C ARG A 64 13.40 4.40 -0.87
N GLU A 65 12.82 4.72 0.28
CA GLU A 65 11.76 3.93 0.90
C GLU A 65 10.50 3.90 0.02
N GLN A 66 10.09 5.05 -0.53
CA GLN A 66 8.97 5.16 -1.47
C GLN A 66 9.23 4.37 -2.76
N GLU A 67 10.45 4.46 -3.31
CA GLU A 67 10.83 3.69 -4.49
C GLU A 67 10.77 2.18 -4.23
N ALA A 68 11.31 1.72 -3.10
CA ALA A 68 11.24 0.31 -2.72
C ALA A 68 9.79 -0.18 -2.56
N LEU A 69 8.93 0.63 -1.95
CA LEU A 69 7.52 0.35 -1.82
C LEU A 69 6.81 0.27 -3.19
N ALA A 70 7.04 1.23 -4.07
CA ALA A 70 6.45 1.26 -5.40
C ALA A 70 6.85 0.03 -6.24
N ARG A 71 8.13 -0.34 -6.22
CA ARG A 71 8.62 -1.57 -6.88
C ARG A 71 7.91 -2.82 -6.35
N ARG A 72 7.70 -2.91 -5.04
CA ARG A 72 7.01 -4.04 -4.41
C ARG A 72 5.54 -4.10 -4.82
N ILE A 73 4.84 -2.96 -4.86
CA ILE A 73 3.43 -2.88 -5.29
C ILE A 73 3.29 -3.40 -6.72
N VAL A 74 4.14 -2.93 -7.64
CA VAL A 74 4.11 -3.36 -9.05
C VAL A 74 4.37 -4.86 -9.17
N MET A 75 5.38 -5.36 -8.46
CA MET A 75 5.71 -6.79 -8.45
C MET A 75 4.53 -7.64 -7.98
N LEU A 76 3.92 -7.29 -6.85
CA LEU A 76 2.78 -8.05 -6.28
C LEU A 76 1.55 -7.99 -7.20
N SER A 77 1.26 -6.84 -7.80
CA SER A 77 0.16 -6.72 -8.77
C SER A 77 0.39 -7.69 -9.94
N SER A 78 1.61 -7.71 -10.48
CA SER A 78 1.95 -8.59 -11.61
C SER A 78 1.86 -10.08 -11.26
N GLU A 79 2.11 -10.46 -10.01
CA GLU A 79 1.96 -11.85 -9.54
C GLU A 79 0.49 -12.25 -9.45
N VAL A 80 -0.34 -11.36 -8.93
CA VAL A 80 -1.80 -11.57 -8.86
C VAL A 80 -2.38 -11.71 -10.26
N ASP A 81 -2.02 -10.82 -11.19
CA ASP A 81 -2.52 -10.84 -12.56
C ASP A 81 -2.16 -12.16 -13.28
N ARG A 82 -0.89 -12.58 -13.19
CA ARG A 82 -0.44 -13.88 -13.70
C ARG A 82 -1.17 -15.06 -13.04
N GLY A 83 -1.43 -14.99 -11.74
CA GLY A 83 -2.20 -16.00 -11.02
C GLY A 83 -3.64 -16.12 -11.56
N ILE A 84 -4.27 -14.99 -11.87
CA ILE A 84 -5.62 -14.95 -12.45
C ILE A 84 -5.62 -15.55 -13.86
N GLU A 85 -4.65 -15.19 -14.70
CA GLU A 85 -4.52 -15.70 -16.08
C GLU A 85 -4.33 -17.22 -16.08
N THR A 86 -3.36 -17.71 -15.33
CA THR A 86 -3.08 -19.15 -15.25
C THR A 86 -4.27 -19.94 -14.68
N TRP A 87 -5.03 -19.38 -13.74
CA TRP A 87 -6.25 -20.02 -13.24
C TRP A 87 -7.34 -20.08 -14.32
N LYS A 88 -7.56 -18.98 -15.06
CA LYS A 88 -8.52 -18.95 -16.18
C LYS A 88 -8.17 -19.97 -17.25
N GLU A 89 -6.91 -20.06 -17.64
CA GLU A 89 -6.42 -21.03 -18.62
C GLU A 89 -6.69 -22.48 -18.18
N LYS A 90 -6.42 -22.79 -16.92
CA LYS A 90 -6.71 -24.13 -16.35
C LYS A 90 -8.20 -24.46 -16.37
N GLN A 91 -9.07 -23.49 -16.06
CA GLN A 91 -10.52 -23.69 -16.12
C GLN A 91 -11.00 -23.96 -17.56
N GLU A 92 -10.49 -23.19 -18.53
CA GLU A 92 -10.80 -23.38 -19.94
C GLU A 92 -10.29 -24.73 -20.46
N GLU A 93 -9.07 -25.13 -20.08
CA GLU A 93 -8.52 -26.44 -20.43
C GLU A 93 -9.34 -27.58 -19.84
N ALA A 94 -9.76 -27.46 -18.58
CA ALA A 94 -10.63 -28.45 -17.92
C ALA A 94 -11.97 -28.57 -18.66
N ARG A 95 -12.60 -27.44 -19.02
CA ARG A 95 -13.86 -27.45 -19.80
C ARG A 95 -13.68 -28.10 -21.16
N ARG A 96 -12.60 -27.76 -21.88
CA ARG A 96 -12.26 -28.38 -23.18
C ARG A 96 -12.02 -29.88 -23.06
N LYS A 97 -11.33 -30.33 -22.02
CA LYS A 97 -11.10 -31.77 -21.76
C LYS A 97 -12.41 -32.50 -21.47
N GLU A 98 -13.31 -31.90 -20.71
CA GLU A 98 -14.64 -32.47 -20.48
C GLU A 98 -15.47 -32.56 -21.75
N GLU A 99 -15.51 -31.49 -22.55
CA GLU A 99 -16.18 -31.46 -23.85
C GLU A 99 -15.60 -32.52 -24.79
N HIS A 100 -14.27 -32.62 -24.85
CA HIS A 100 -13.58 -33.64 -25.63
C HIS A 100 -13.96 -35.05 -25.15
N LYS A 101 -13.93 -35.30 -23.84
CA LYS A 101 -14.33 -36.59 -23.27
C LYS A 101 -15.79 -36.91 -23.58
N LYS A 102 -16.70 -35.94 -23.53
CA LYS A 102 -18.11 -36.09 -23.90
C LYS A 102 -18.27 -36.44 -25.38
N SER A 103 -17.50 -35.80 -26.26
CA SER A 103 -17.52 -36.08 -27.71
C SER A 103 -17.06 -37.50 -28.05
N LEU A 104 -16.18 -38.07 -27.23
CA LEU A 104 -15.67 -39.44 -27.38
C LEU A 104 -16.59 -40.51 -26.79
N LEU A 105 -17.68 -40.13 -26.10
CA LEU A 105 -18.61 -41.11 -25.54
C LEU A 105 -19.29 -41.90 -26.66
N LEU A 106 -19.37 -43.22 -26.46
CA LEU A 106 -20.13 -44.08 -27.34
C LEU A 106 -21.63 -43.75 -27.27
N LYS A 107 -22.35 -44.05 -28.35
CA LYS A 107 -23.81 -43.89 -28.40
C LYS A 107 -24.46 -44.65 -27.23
N PRO A 108 -25.44 -44.05 -26.55
CA PRO A 108 -26.14 -44.71 -25.46
C PRO A 108 -26.86 -45.96 -25.97
N LYS A 109 -26.90 -47.03 -25.16
CA LYS A 109 -27.55 -48.31 -25.47
C LYS A 109 -28.57 -48.69 -24.40
N GLY A 110 -29.39 -49.71 -24.67
CA GLY A 110 -30.30 -50.32 -23.69
C GLY A 110 -31.58 -49.52 -23.44
N LYS A 111 -31.99 -49.39 -22.16
CA LYS A 111 -33.24 -48.70 -21.76
C LYS A 111 -33.37 -47.25 -22.26
N LEU A 112 -32.25 -46.58 -22.57
CA LEU A 112 -32.24 -45.23 -23.16
C LEU A 112 -32.75 -45.20 -24.63
N LEU A 113 -32.83 -46.35 -25.30
CA LEU A 113 -33.32 -46.49 -26.68
C LEU A 113 -34.73 -47.08 -26.78
N MET A 114 -35.26 -47.68 -25.71
CA MET A 114 -36.59 -48.29 -25.74
C MET A 114 -37.59 -47.37 -25.04
N LYS A 115 -38.42 -46.72 -25.85
CA LYS A 115 -39.68 -46.10 -25.43
C LYS A 115 -40.77 -47.16 -25.36
#